data_AF-A0A4Y8CA71-F1
#
_entry.id   AF-A0A4Y8CA71-F1
#
_cell.length_a   1.000
_cell.length_b   1.000
_cell.length_c   1.000
_cell.angle_alpha   90.00
_cell.angle_beta   90.00
_cell.angle_gamma   90.00
#
_symmetry.space_group_name_H-M   'P 1'
#
loop_
_entity.id
_entity.type
_entity.pdbx_description
1 polymer ?
#
loop_
_entity_poly.entity_id
_entity_poly.type
_entity_poly.pdbx_seq_one_letter_code
_entity_poly.pdbx_strand_id
1 'polypeptide(L)'
;MATRHQVRQSVISLLYAFELNSQNNVFVDEILDEKKIRNEQKNFTLNLYHGILDNLNNIDETLNSFLNDNQITALGHVERAILRLG
;
A
#
# COMPACT_ATOMS: atom_id res chain seq x y z
N MET A 1 -16.81 -8.30 -10.52
CA MET A 1 -15.37 -8.62 -10.47
C MET A 1 -14.63 -7.34 -10.15
N ALA A 2 -13.72 -7.34 -9.17
CA ALA A 2 -12.99 -6.13 -8.82
C ALA A 2 -12.04 -5.72 -9.96
N THR A 3 -11.97 -4.43 -10.29
CA THR A 3 -11.08 -3.91 -11.33
C THR A 3 -9.66 -3.70 -10.80
N ARG A 4 -8.67 -3.61 -11.70
CA ARG A 4 -7.29 -3.26 -11.32
C ARG A 4 -7.20 -1.93 -10.58
N HIS A 5 -8.09 -0.99 -10.92
CA HIS A 5 -8.23 0.28 -10.21
C HIS A 5 -8.70 0.06 -8.76
N GLN A 6 -9.72 -0.77 -8.54
CA GLN A 6 -10.21 -1.11 -7.20
C GLN A 6 -9.16 -1.84 -6.36
N VAL A 7 -8.37 -2.73 -6.98
CA VAL A 7 -7.23 -3.36 -6.30
C VAL A 7 -6.21 -2.32 -5.85
N ARG A 8 -5.75 -1.42 -6.74
CA ARG A 8 -4.80 -0.36 -6.38
C ARG A 8 -5.34 0.53 -5.25
N GLN A 9 -6.61 0.92 -5.33
CA GLN A 9 -7.28 1.68 -4.26
C GLN A 9 -7.32 0.92 -2.93
N SER A 10 -7.41 -0.41 -2.95
CA SER A 10 -7.38 -1.23 -1.73
C SER A 10 -5.98 -1.30 -1.15
N VAL A 11 -4.95 -1.45 -1.99
CA VAL A 11 -3.55 -1.47 -1.55
C VAL A 11 -3.14 -0.15 -0.91
N ILE A 12 -3.59 1.00 -1.43
CA ILE A 12 -3.34 2.31 -0.77
C ILE A 12 -3.96 2.32 0.63
N SER A 13 -5.21 1.86 0.78
CA SER A 13 -5.88 1.77 2.08
C SER A 13 -5.14 0.84 3.06
N LEU A 14 -4.60 -0.28 2.56
CA LEU A 14 -3.81 -1.22 3.36
C LEU A 14 -2.48 -0.61 3.81
N LEU A 15 -1.75 0.06 2.90
CA LEU A 15 -0.49 0.74 3.22
C LEU A 15 -0.69 1.87 4.23
N TYR A 16 -1.79 2.62 4.11
CA TYR A 16 -2.17 3.63 5.07
C TYR A 16 -2.48 3.03 6.45
N ALA A 17 -3.27 1.95 6.51
CA ALA A 17 -3.58 1.26 7.75
C ALA A 17 -2.31 0.68 8.42
N PHE A 18 -1.38 0.14 7.63
CA PHE A 18 -0.10 -0.36 8.10
C PHE A 18 0.77 0.73 8.74
N GLU A 19 0.84 1.90 8.12
CA GLU A 19 1.56 3.06 8.65
C GLU A 19 0.98 3.56 9.98
N LEU A 20 -0.35 3.49 10.14
CA LEU A 20 -1.01 3.86 11.39
C LEU A 20 -0.90 2.79 12.48
N ASN A 21 -0.85 1.51 12.09
CA ASN A 21 -0.83 0.37 12.99
C ASN A 21 0.21 -0.65 12.51
N SER A 22 1.46 -0.47 12.95
CA SER A 22 2.63 -1.22 12.48
C SER A 22 2.65 -2.73 12.79
N GLN A 23 1.62 -3.28 13.46
CA GLN A 23 1.66 -4.65 13.97
C GLN A 23 0.45 -5.53 13.68
N ASN A 24 -0.66 -4.99 13.16
CA ASN A 24 -1.89 -5.76 13.02
C ASN A 24 -2.32 -5.90 11.56
N ASN A 25 -2.11 -7.09 10.98
CA ASN A 25 -2.70 -7.53 9.71
C ASN A 25 -4.23 -7.73 9.80
N VAL A 26 -4.84 -7.42 10.95
CA VAL A 26 -6.29 -7.58 11.21
C VAL A 26 -7.13 -6.80 10.18
N PHE A 27 -6.64 -5.64 9.75
CA PHE A 27 -7.35 -4.79 8.78
C PHE A 27 -7.33 -5.33 7.34
N VAL A 28 -6.47 -6.31 7.03
CA VAL A 28 -6.30 -6.80 5.66
C VAL A 28 -7.58 -7.46 5.17
N ASP A 29 -8.11 -8.40 5.94
CA ASP A 29 -9.34 -9.10 5.56
C ASP A 29 -10.57 -8.17 5.61
N GLU A 30 -10.64 -7.27 6.60
CA GLU A 30 -11.73 -6.28 6.70
C GLU A 30 -11.80 -5.36 5.47
N ILE A 31 -10.67 -4.79 5.05
CA ILE A 31 -10.60 -3.89 3.88
C ILE A 31 -10.94 -4.64 2.59
N LEU A 32 -10.45 -5.88 2.44
CA LEU A 32 -10.73 -6.70 1.26
C LEU A 32 -12.22 -7.06 1.18
N ASP A 33 -12.85 -7.39 2.31
CA ASP A 33 -14.27 -7.71 2.37
C ASP A 33 -15.15 -6.47 2.11
N GLU A 34 -14.82 -5.32 2.71
CA GLU A 34 -15.51 -4.05 2.49
C GLU A 34 -15.49 -3.67 1.01
N LYS A 35 -14.32 -3.77 0.35
CA LYS A 35 -14.16 -3.46 -1.08
C LYS A 35 -14.56 -4.61 -2.00
N LYS A 36 -15.13 -5.70 -1.46
CA LYS A 36 -15.62 -6.88 -2.20
C LYS A 36 -14.55 -7.50 -3.11
N ILE A 37 -13.29 -7.51 -2.66
CA ILE A 37 -12.16 -8.12 -3.36
C ILE A 37 -12.05 -9.60 -2.97
N ARG A 38 -12.17 -10.48 -3.96
CA ARG A 38 -12.24 -11.94 -3.76
C ARG A 38 -11.41 -12.69 -4.79
N ASN A 39 -11.14 -13.96 -4.49
CA ASN A 39 -10.51 -14.94 -5.39
C ASN A 39 -9.18 -14.41 -5.96
N GLU A 40 -9.00 -14.50 -7.28
CA GLU A 40 -7.80 -14.03 -7.99
C GLU A 40 -7.45 -12.57 -7.71
N GLN A 41 -8.45 -11.69 -7.52
CA GLN A 41 -8.17 -10.30 -7.19
C GLN A 41 -7.68 -10.16 -5.75
N LYS A 42 -8.12 -11.01 -4.82
CA LYS A 42 -7.57 -11.06 -3.46
C LYS A 42 -6.11 -11.49 -3.49
N ASN A 43 -5.80 -12.56 -4.21
CA ASN A 43 -4.42 -13.04 -4.37
C ASN A 43 -3.53 -11.96 -5.00
N PHE A 44 -4.03 -11.28 -6.04
CA PHE A 44 -3.30 -10.19 -6.68
C PHE A 44 -3.08 -9.00 -5.74
N THR A 45 -4.10 -8.57 -4.99
CA THR A 45 -3.98 -7.50 -4.00
C THR A 45 -2.96 -7.83 -2.91
N LEU A 46 -3.01 -9.04 -2.37
CA LEU A 46 -2.08 -9.49 -1.33
C LEU A 46 -0.65 -9.56 -1.86
N ASN A 47 -0.45 -10.14 -3.04
CA ASN A 47 0.88 -10.19 -3.67
C ASN A 47 1.45 -8.78 -3.91
N LEU A 48 0.62 -7.84 -4.38
CA LEU A 48 1.05 -6.46 -4.58
C LEU A 48 1.41 -5.79 -3.25
N TYR A 49 0.55 -5.95 -2.23
CA TYR A 49 0.76 -5.38 -0.91
C TYR A 49 2.03 -5.92 -0.23
N HIS A 50 2.20 -7.24 -0.17
CA HIS A 50 3.39 -7.86 0.39
C HIS A 50 4.65 -7.52 -0.39
N GLY A 51 4.59 -7.50 -1.72
CA GLY A 51 5.72 -7.09 -2.55
C GLY A 51 6.18 -5.65 -2.27
N ILE A 52 5.26 -4.74 -1.94
CA ILE A 52 5.61 -3.37 -1.52
C ILE A 52 6.24 -3.38 -0.13
N LEU A 53 5.67 -4.13 0.83
CA LEU A 53 6.22 -4.23 2.19
C LEU A 53 7.64 -4.82 2.21
N ASP A 54 7.89 -5.86 1.41
CA ASP A 54 9.19 -6.52 1.33
C ASP A 54 10.26 -5.61 0.71
N ASN A 55 9.84 -4.70 -0.18
CA ASN A 55 10.74 -3.76 -0.87
C ASN A 55 10.66 -2.33 -0.32
N LEU A 56 10.02 -2.13 0.84
CA LEU A 56 9.64 -0.81 1.33
C LEU A 56 10.85 0.11 1.51
N ASN A 57 11.97 -0.40 2.03
CA ASN A 57 13.21 0.36 2.17
C ASN A 57 13.79 0.78 0.81
N ASN A 58 13.79 -0.12 -0.17
CA ASN A 58 14.32 0.15 -1.52
C ASN A 58 13.43 1.16 -2.27
N ILE A 59 12.11 1.04 -2.12
CA ILE A 59 11.15 2.00 -2.67
C ILE A 59 11.35 3.38 -2.03
N ASP A 60 11.52 3.43 -0.71
CA ASP A 60 11.73 4.70 -0.01
C ASP A 60 13.08 5.34 -0.37
N GLU A 61 14.15 4.55 -0.50
CA GLU A 61 15.47 5.03 -0.96
C GLU A 61 15.42 5.59 -2.38
N THR A 62 14.79 4.86 -3.31
CA THR A 62 14.62 5.33 -4.70
C THR A 62 13.78 6.60 -4.76
N LEU A 63 12.67 6.67 -4.02
CA LEU A 63 11.83 7.87 -3.95
C LEU A 63 12.58 9.06 -3.33
N ASN A 64 13.36 8.85 -2.27
CA ASN A 64 14.18 9.89 -1.65
C ASN A 64 15.25 10.43 -2.63
N SER A 65 15.75 9.63 -3.57
CA SER A 65 16.67 10.14 -4.60
C SER A 65 16.01 11.14 -5.58
N PHE A 66 14.69 11.11 -5.72
CA PHE A 66 13.94 12.05 -6.56
C PHE A 66 13.35 13.23 -5.77
N LEU A 67 13.36 13.13 -4.43
CA LEU A 67 12.92 14.21 -3.57
C LEU A 67 14.16 15.03 -3.15
N ASN A 68 14.21 16.29 -3.55
CA ASN A 68 15.36 17.16 -3.27
C ASN A 68 15.58 17.34 -1.75
N ASP A 69 14.78 18.21 -1.13
CA ASP A 69 14.96 18.60 0.28
C ASP A 69 14.03 17.87 1.25
N ASN A 70 12.98 17.23 0.73
CA ASN A 70 11.96 16.57 1.54
C ASN A 70 12.18 15.05 1.55
N GLN A 71 12.43 14.47 2.72
CA GLN A 71 12.37 13.02 2.84
C GLN A 71 10.93 12.54 2.66
N ILE A 72 10.75 11.31 2.15
CA ILE A 72 9.43 10.68 2.02
C ILE A 72 8.68 10.59 3.36
N THR A 73 9.42 10.61 4.47
CA THR A 73 8.88 10.67 5.85
C THR A 73 8.17 11.98 6.16
N ALA A 74 8.52 13.08 5.47
CA ALA A 74 7.89 14.39 5.63
C ALA A 74 6.54 14.50 4.88
N LEU A 75 6.25 13.57 3.97
CA LEU A 75 4.95 13.49 3.29
C LEU A 75 3.89 12.91 4.23
N GLY A 76 2.64 13.32 4.01
CA GLY A 76 1.50 12.71 4.68
C GLY A 76 1.40 11.22 4.38
N HIS A 77 0.76 10.48 5.29
CA HIS A 77 0.67 9.01 5.19
C HIS A 77 -0.02 8.55 3.90
N VAL A 78 -0.99 9.31 3.40
CA VAL A 78 -1.72 8.98 2.17
C VAL A 78 -0.84 9.22 0.95
N GLU A 79 -0.15 10.35 0.86
CA GLU A 79 0.77 10.67 -0.23
C GLU A 79 1.91 9.65 -0.30
N ARG A 80 2.48 9.29 0.85
CA ARG A 80 3.50 8.24 0.95
C ARG A 80 2.99 6.88 0.45
N ALA A 81 1.78 6.48 0.87
CA ALA A 81 1.17 5.23 0.39
C ALA A 81 0.90 5.24 -1.12
N ILE A 82 0.50 6.38 -1.69
CA ILE A 82 0.31 6.55 -3.13
C ILE A 82 1.64 6.41 -3.88
N LEU A 83 2.69 7.09 -3.42
CA LEU A 83 4.01 7.04 -4.07
C LEU A 83 4.64 5.65 -4.02
N ARG A 84 4.49 4.93 -2.90
CA ARG A 84 5.01 3.55 -2.78
C ARG A 84 4.31 2.55 -3.69
N LEU A 85 3.08 2.84 -4.11
CA LEU A 85 2.33 2.02 -5.07
C LEU A 85 2.54 2.45 -6.53
N GLY A 86 2.85 3.73 -6.74
CA GLY A 86 2.87 4.44 -8.01
C GLY A 86 3.69 3.72 -9.06
#